data_AF-A0A3B8UIA5-F1
#
_entry.id   AF-A0A3B8UIA5-F1
#
_cell.length_a   1.000
_cell.length_b   1.000
_cell.length_c   1.000
_cell.angle_alpha   90.00
_cell.angle_beta   90.00
_cell.angle_gamma   90.00
#
_symmetry.space_group_name_H-M   'P 1'
#
loop_
_entity.id
_entity.type
_entity.pdbx_description
1 polymer ?
#
loop_
_entity_poly.entity_id
_entity_poly.type
_entity_poly.pdbx_seq_one_letter_code
_entity_poly.pdbx_strand_id
1 'polypeptide(L)'
;RSGNRVIYSKFNMFTMSEEVVLYDFENKIKQIRINNDIKEASDLNYTYVINDNPYTIKKDKEAMYLVNLNTQKEEYKMPPDMKIRYVINDVILVTRIKRGIPFIKKNSEYIEAYKFPDIQHVLLKKKAEFKTCIINGEDLLVFTM
;
A
#
# COMPACT_ATOMS: atom_id res chain seq x y z
N ARG A 1 9.63 -2.02 -14.93
CA ARG A 1 8.44 -2.89 -15.17
C ARG A 1 8.42 -3.91 -14.04
N SER A 2 7.31 -4.10 -13.32
CA SER A 2 7.28 -4.80 -12.03
C SER A 2 7.27 -6.34 -12.11
N GLY A 3 6.79 -6.91 -13.22
CA GLY A 3 6.44 -8.34 -13.34
C GLY A 3 7.58 -9.36 -13.25
N ASN A 4 8.85 -8.96 -13.36
CA ASN A 4 10.00 -9.88 -13.43
C ASN A 4 10.66 -10.14 -12.05
N ARG A 5 9.90 -9.95 -10.95
CA ARG A 5 10.40 -10.09 -9.57
C ARG A 5 9.53 -11.00 -8.72
N VAL A 6 10.19 -11.88 -7.96
CA VAL A 6 9.61 -12.52 -6.79
C VAL A 6 9.94 -11.65 -5.58
N ILE A 7 8.93 -11.30 -4.80
CA ILE A 7 9.09 -10.61 -3.51
C ILE A 7 8.67 -11.59 -2.42
N TYR A 8 9.54 -11.79 -1.43
CA TYR A 8 9.22 -12.54 -0.22
C TYR A 8 9.84 -11.84 0.98
N SER A 9 9.30 -12.08 2.17
CA SER A 9 9.89 -11.58 3.40
C SER A 9 10.04 -12.66 4.46
N LYS A 10 10.92 -12.41 5.43
CA LYS A 10 11.26 -13.29 6.53
C LYS A 10 11.30 -12.49 7.82
N PHE A 11 10.32 -12.72 8.69
CA PHE A 11 10.29 -12.12 10.02
C PHE A 11 11.32 -12.76 10.95
N ASN A 12 11.98 -11.95 11.77
CA ASN A 12 12.90 -12.36 12.82
C ASN A 12 12.38 -11.90 14.19
N MET A 13 11.89 -12.86 14.97
CA MET A 13 11.34 -12.62 16.32
C MET A 13 12.38 -12.16 17.34
N PHE A 14 13.68 -12.38 17.12
CA PHE A 14 14.74 -11.96 18.05
C PHE A 14 15.12 -10.48 17.88
N THR A 15 15.05 -9.97 16.65
CA THR A 15 15.36 -8.57 16.32
C THR A 15 14.12 -7.71 16.08
N MET A 16 12.92 -8.31 16.12
CA MET A 16 11.64 -7.67 15.84
C MET A 16 11.68 -6.87 14.52
N SER A 17 12.18 -7.53 13.48
CA SER A 17 12.37 -6.96 12.15
C SER A 17 12.13 -7.97 11.03
N GLU A 18 11.91 -7.47 9.82
CA GLU A 18 11.57 -8.25 8.64
C GLU A 18 12.67 -8.08 7.56
N GLU A 19 13.31 -9.18 7.14
CA GLU A 19 14.14 -9.20 5.93
C GLU A 19 13.21 -9.29 4.71
N VAL A 20 13.13 -8.21 3.94
CA VAL A 20 12.41 -8.14 2.67
C VAL A 20 13.40 -8.41 1.52
N VAL A 21 13.10 -9.42 0.71
CA VAL A 21 13.90 -9.79 -0.46
C VAL A 21 13.11 -9.52 -1.72
N LEU A 22 13.74 -8.77 -2.63
CA LEU A 22 13.28 -8.60 -4.00
C LEU A 22 14.27 -9.33 -4.91
N TYR A 23 13.82 -10.41 -5.55
CA TYR A 23 14.63 -11.20 -6.47
C TYR A 23 14.14 -11.02 -7.90
N ASP A 24 14.95 -10.34 -8.71
CA ASP A 24 14.77 -10.24 -10.15
C ASP A 24 15.23 -11.56 -10.79
N PHE A 25 14.29 -12.36 -11.30
CA PHE A 25 14.60 -13.72 -11.77
C PHE A 25 15.11 -13.77 -13.21
N GLU A 26 14.90 -12.71 -13.99
CA GLU A 26 15.44 -12.53 -15.33
C GLU A 26 16.93 -12.17 -15.27
N ASN A 27 17.26 -11.13 -14.50
CA ASN A 27 18.62 -10.61 -14.34
C ASN A 27 19.41 -11.32 -13.22
N LYS A 28 18.75 -12.17 -12.43
CA LYS A 28 19.28 -12.91 -11.27
C LYS A 28 19.80 -12.02 -10.13
N ILE A 29 19.25 -10.81 -10.01
CA ILE A 29 19.68 -9.81 -9.02
C ILE A 29 18.87 -9.98 -7.74
N LYS A 30 19.54 -10.21 -6.59
CA LYS A 30 18.93 -10.20 -5.25
C LYS A 30 19.16 -8.84 -4.58
N GLN A 31 18.09 -8.08 -4.36
CA GLN A 31 18.06 -6.92 -3.48
C GLN A 31 17.50 -7.34 -2.11
N ILE A 32 18.16 -6.92 -1.02
CA ILE A 32 17.73 -7.17 0.35
C ILE A 32 17.49 -5.83 1.04
N ARG A 33 16.39 -5.71 1.78
CA ARG A 33 16.07 -4.59 2.67
C ARG A 33 15.62 -5.13 4.02
N ILE A 34 15.80 -4.33 5.07
CA ILE A 34 15.25 -4.62 6.40
C ILE A 34 14.12 -3.62 6.65
N ASN A 35 12.99 -4.11 7.15
CA ASN A 35 11.91 -3.31 7.71
C ASN A 35 11.98 -3.47 9.23
N ASN A 36 12.45 -2.42 9.93
CA ASN A 36 12.63 -2.42 11.38
C ASN A 36 11.32 -2.03 12.10
N ASP A 37 11.31 -2.08 13.43
CA ASP A 37 10.22 -1.60 14.29
C ASP A 37 8.88 -2.34 14.08
N ILE A 38 8.95 -3.63 13.74
CA ILE A 38 7.81 -4.55 13.73
C ILE A 38 7.45 -4.84 15.19
N LYS A 39 6.21 -4.66 15.63
CA LYS A 39 5.83 -4.89 17.04
C LYS A 39 5.19 -6.26 17.24
N GLU A 40 4.54 -6.78 16.21
CA GLU A 40 3.96 -8.12 16.16
C GLU A 40 3.99 -8.68 14.72
N ALA A 41 3.87 -10.00 14.56
CA ALA A 41 3.85 -10.62 13.23
C ALA A 41 2.65 -10.18 12.36
N SER A 42 1.61 -9.59 12.97
CA SER A 42 0.49 -8.94 12.29
C SER A 42 0.83 -7.57 11.67
N ASP A 43 1.96 -6.95 12.03
CA ASP A 43 2.47 -5.74 11.37
C ASP A 43 3.19 -6.06 10.05
N LEU A 44 3.39 -7.35 9.70
CA LEU A 44 3.94 -7.76 8.41
C LEU A 44 2.95 -7.40 7.29
N ASN A 45 3.23 -6.29 6.62
CA ASN A 45 2.44 -5.76 5.52
C ASN A 45 3.06 -6.14 4.18
N TYR A 46 2.23 -6.18 3.13
CA TYR A 46 2.72 -6.40 1.77
C TYR A 46 3.79 -5.36 1.41
N THR A 47 4.92 -5.83 0.86
CA THR A 47 5.88 -4.96 0.19
C THR A 47 5.38 -4.67 -1.22
N TYR A 48 5.32 -3.38 -1.58
CA TYR A 48 4.94 -2.88 -2.90
C TYR A 48 6.17 -2.35 -3.63
N VAL A 49 6.19 -2.41 -4.96
CA VAL A 49 7.25 -1.82 -5.79
C VAL A 49 6.68 -0.70 -6.63
N ILE A 50 7.06 0.52 -6.29
CA ILE A 50 6.57 1.76 -6.87
C ILE A 50 7.78 2.45 -7.52
N ASN A 51 7.76 2.59 -8.85
CA ASN A 51 8.89 3.17 -9.62
C ASN A 51 10.25 2.58 -9.21
N ASP A 52 10.32 1.24 -9.24
CA ASP A 52 11.48 0.40 -8.88
C ASP A 52 12.03 0.58 -7.45
N ASN A 53 11.34 1.34 -6.59
CA ASN A 53 11.64 1.45 -5.16
C ASN A 53 10.72 0.52 -4.34
N PRO A 54 11.25 -0.22 -3.35
CA PRO A 54 10.46 -1.05 -2.45
C PRO A 54 9.83 -0.19 -1.32
N TYR A 55 8.55 -0.35 -1.07
CA TYR A 55 7.81 0.31 0.01
C TYR A 55 7.04 -0.69 0.85
N THR A 56 6.83 -0.36 2.12
CA THR A 56 5.85 -1.01 3.00
C THR A 56 4.80 0.01 3.46
N ILE A 57 3.65 -0.48 3.93
CA ILE A 57 2.63 0.34 4.59
C ILE A 57 2.77 0.12 6.09
N LYS A 58 3.23 1.13 6.83
CA LYS A 58 3.16 1.13 8.30
C LYS A 58 1.86 1.77 8.77
N LYS A 59 1.40 1.42 9.96
CA LYS A 59 0.19 1.96 10.59
C LYS A 59 0.44 2.20 12.08
N ASP A 60 -0.08 3.30 12.61
CA ASP A 60 -0.10 3.58 14.05
C ASP A 60 -1.55 3.83 14.54
N LYS A 61 -1.70 4.62 15.62
CA LYS A 61 -3.00 4.98 16.20
C LYS A 61 -3.69 6.15 15.47
N GLU A 62 -2.95 6.91 14.66
CA GLU A 62 -3.40 8.13 13.99
C GLU A 62 -3.61 7.94 12.48
N ALA A 63 -2.70 7.21 11.81
CA ALA A 63 -2.58 7.19 10.36
C ALA A 63 -1.97 5.89 9.80
N MET A 64 -1.89 5.83 8.47
CA MET A 64 -1.04 4.90 7.73
C MET A 64 0.03 5.68 6.97
N TYR A 65 1.17 5.06 6.74
CA TYR A 65 2.36 5.69 6.17
C TYR A 65 2.91 4.81 5.06
N LEU A 66 3.24 5.43 3.93
CA LEU A 66 3.99 4.78 2.86
C LEU A 66 5.49 4.99 3.16
N VAL A 67 6.19 3.90 3.50
CA VAL A 67 7.58 3.93 3.97
C VAL A 67 8.49 3.32 2.93
N ASN A 68 9.45 4.09 2.42
CA ASN A 68 10.42 3.63 1.42
C ASN A 68 11.52 2.80 2.11
N LEU A 69 11.61 1.52 1.76
CA LEU A 69 12.56 0.58 2.37
C LEU A 69 14.01 0.82 1.91
N ASN A 70 14.25 1.55 0.80
CA ASN A 70 15.59 2.00 0.42
C ASN A 70 16.13 3.06 1.40
N THR A 71 15.28 3.96 1.89
CA THR A 71 15.68 5.16 2.67
C THR A 71 15.27 5.10 4.15
N GLN A 72 14.41 4.15 4.51
CA GLN A 72 13.72 4.03 5.80
C GLN A 72 12.88 5.28 6.17
N LYS A 73 12.46 6.06 5.17
CA LYS A 73 11.67 7.30 5.38
C LYS A 73 10.19 7.06 5.12
N GLU A 74 9.36 7.67 5.97
CA GLU A 74 7.96 7.94 5.68
C GLU A 74 7.91 9.00 4.56
N GLU A 75 7.57 8.59 3.33
CA GLU A 75 7.48 9.51 2.20
C GLU A 75 6.05 10.06 2.02
N TYR A 76 5.04 9.43 2.64
CA TYR A 76 3.70 10.00 2.76
C TYR A 76 2.90 9.47 3.97
N LYS A 77 2.32 10.39 4.76
CA LYS A 77 1.31 10.11 5.82
C LYS A 77 -0.11 10.25 5.26
N MET A 78 -0.84 9.14 5.17
CA MET A 78 -2.22 9.09 4.70
C MET A 78 -3.18 9.83 5.65
N PRO A 79 -4.10 10.68 5.12
CA PRO A 79 -5.20 11.26 5.88
C PRO A 79 -6.06 10.19 6.60
N PRO A 80 -6.58 10.49 7.81
CA PRO A 80 -7.31 9.51 8.63
C PRO A 80 -8.69 9.14 8.08
N ASP A 81 -9.18 9.82 7.03
CA ASP A 81 -10.36 9.42 6.27
C ASP A 81 -10.04 8.46 5.12
N MET A 82 -8.77 8.28 4.74
CA MET A 82 -8.29 7.38 3.70
C MET A 82 -7.77 6.05 4.26
N LYS A 83 -7.91 4.96 3.50
CA LYS A 83 -7.24 3.68 3.72
C LYS A 83 -6.73 3.13 2.40
N ILE A 84 -5.45 2.76 2.33
CA ILE A 84 -4.91 2.04 1.18
C ILE A 84 -5.60 0.66 1.10
N ARG A 85 -6.00 0.26 -0.10
CA ARG A 85 -6.54 -1.07 -0.40
C ARG A 85 -5.59 -1.88 -1.28
N TYR A 86 -4.90 -1.21 -2.20
CA TYR A 86 -3.92 -1.83 -3.09
C TYR A 86 -2.92 -0.80 -3.64
N VAL A 87 -1.78 -1.28 -4.13
CA VAL A 87 -0.86 -0.50 -4.97
C VAL A 87 -0.46 -1.35 -6.16
N ILE A 88 -0.62 -0.82 -7.38
CA ILE A 88 -0.23 -1.46 -8.63
C ILE A 88 0.64 -0.50 -9.43
N ASN A 89 1.90 -0.89 -9.68
CA ASN A 89 2.93 0.00 -10.25
C ASN A 89 3.04 1.32 -9.46
N ASP A 90 2.73 2.46 -10.09
CA ASP A 90 2.68 3.78 -9.44
C ASP A 90 1.27 4.25 -9.05
N VAL A 91 0.25 3.40 -9.20
CA VAL A 91 -1.14 3.72 -8.83
C VAL A 91 -1.50 3.16 -7.46
N ILE A 92 -1.87 4.05 -6.54
CA ILE A 92 -2.39 3.70 -5.21
C ILE A 92 -3.92 3.71 -5.26
N LEU A 93 -4.55 2.58 -4.94
CA LEU A 93 -5.99 2.45 -4.74
C LEU A 93 -6.33 2.63 -3.26
N VAL A 94 -7.23 3.56 -2.95
CA VAL A 94 -7.70 3.84 -1.59
C VAL A 94 -9.22 3.79 -1.49
N THR A 95 -9.71 3.62 -0.27
CA THR A 95 -11.07 4.04 0.11
C THR A 95 -11.03 5.28 0.99
N ARG A 96 -11.87 6.28 0.70
CA ARG A 96 -12.07 7.47 1.52
C ARG A 96 -13.47 7.47 2.15
N ILE A 97 -13.57 7.60 3.46
CA ILE A 97 -14.84 7.75 4.20
C ILE A 97 -15.19 9.23 4.32
N LYS A 98 -16.07 9.72 3.44
CA LYS A 98 -16.66 11.04 3.63
C LYS A 98 -17.73 10.96 4.73
N ARG A 99 -17.44 11.58 5.86
CA ARG A 99 -18.39 11.73 6.98
C ARG A 99 -19.62 12.51 6.52
N GLY A 100 -20.81 12.01 6.84
CA GLY A 100 -22.05 12.75 6.64
C GLY A 100 -22.29 13.76 7.76
N ILE A 101 -23.21 14.70 7.55
CA ILE A 101 -23.68 15.59 8.62
C ILE A 101 -24.52 14.73 9.60
N PRO A 102 -24.22 14.74 10.91
CA PRO A 102 -25.00 14.00 11.91
C PRO A 102 -26.51 14.23 11.76
N PHE A 103 -27.29 13.16 11.94
CA PHE A 103 -28.76 13.13 11.81
C PHE A 103 -29.34 13.47 10.41
N ILE A 104 -28.57 14.05 9.49
CA ILE A 104 -29.03 14.48 8.16
C ILE A 104 -28.56 13.54 7.04
N LYS A 105 -27.35 12.98 7.13
CA LYS A 105 -26.78 12.15 6.05
C LYS A 105 -25.89 11.04 6.60
N LYS A 106 -26.08 9.80 6.11
CA LYS A 106 -25.14 8.69 6.38
C LYS A 106 -23.77 8.98 5.76
N ASN A 107 -22.72 8.41 6.37
CA ASN A 107 -21.38 8.39 5.78
C ASN A 107 -21.41 7.77 4.38
N SER A 108 -20.44 8.12 3.54
CA SER A 108 -20.29 7.56 2.20
C SER A 108 -18.84 7.16 1.96
N GLU A 109 -18.59 5.88 1.67
CA GLU A 109 -17.31 5.46 1.13
C GLU A 109 -17.19 5.88 -0.35
N TYR A 110 -15.98 6.26 -0.72
CA TYR A 110 -15.55 6.50 -2.08
C TYR A 110 -14.32 5.64 -2.35
N ILE A 111 -14.28 4.97 -3.49
CA ILE A 111 -13.07 4.36 -4.02
C ILE A 111 -12.37 5.43 -4.85
N GLU A 112 -11.11 5.68 -4.54
CA GLU A 112 -10.29 6.72 -5.16
C GLU A 112 -8.94 6.13 -5.60
N ALA A 113 -8.43 6.55 -6.76
CA ALA A 113 -7.11 6.13 -7.25
C ALA A 113 -6.22 7.34 -7.53
N TYR A 114 -4.93 7.22 -7.24
CA TYR A 114 -3.93 8.29 -7.27
C TYR A 114 -2.63 7.80 -7.91
N LYS A 115 -1.85 8.69 -8.55
CA LYS A 115 -0.57 8.33 -9.20
C LYS A 115 0.60 8.82 -8.37
N PHE A 116 1.21 7.95 -7.55
CA PHE A 116 2.32 8.34 -6.69
C PHE A 116 3.52 8.88 -7.50
N PRO A 117 4.15 10.01 -7.11
CA PRO A 117 3.94 10.78 -5.88
C PRO A 117 2.81 11.84 -5.93
N ASP A 118 2.09 12.01 -7.04
CA ASP A 118 0.91 12.87 -7.13
C ASP A 118 -0.34 12.22 -6.50
N ILE A 119 -0.39 12.40 -5.19
CA ILE A 119 -1.49 12.09 -4.27
C ILE A 119 -2.55 13.20 -4.20
N GLN A 120 -2.36 14.32 -4.90
CA GLN A 120 -3.28 15.46 -4.85
C GLN A 120 -4.36 15.33 -5.92
N HIS A 121 -3.96 14.95 -7.14
CA HIS A 121 -4.87 14.76 -8.27
C HIS A 121 -5.42 13.33 -8.33
N VAL A 122 -6.74 13.21 -8.26
CA VAL A 122 -7.45 11.92 -8.27
C VAL A 122 -7.67 11.44 -9.72
N LEU A 123 -7.16 10.26 -10.06
CA LEU A 123 -7.31 9.62 -11.37
C LEU A 123 -8.74 9.08 -11.59
N LEU A 124 -9.27 8.43 -10.55
CA LEU A 124 -10.57 7.78 -10.54
C LEU A 124 -11.26 8.06 -9.22
N LYS A 125 -12.55 8.41 -9.26
CA LYS A 125 -13.38 8.66 -8.08
C LYS A 125 -14.76 8.04 -8.26
N LYS A 126 -15.05 6.95 -7.54
CA LYS A 126 -16.35 6.28 -7.56
C LYS A 126 -16.95 6.28 -6.16
N LYS A 127 -18.22 6.70 -6.02
CA LYS A 127 -18.98 6.47 -4.79
C LYS A 127 -19.48 5.01 -4.81
N ALA A 128 -18.90 4.15 -3.99
CA ALA A 128 -19.22 2.73 -3.84
C ALA A 128 -18.54 2.20 -2.56
N GLU A 129 -19.02 1.08 -2.03
CA GLU A 129 -18.35 0.40 -0.91
C GLU A 129 -17.38 -0.66 -1.44
N PHE A 130 -16.14 -0.69 -0.93
CA PHE A 130 -15.10 -1.61 -1.41
C PHE A 130 -15.26 -3.00 -0.80
N LYS A 131 -15.33 -4.01 -1.67
CA LYS A 131 -15.38 -5.42 -1.27
C LYS A 131 -14.00 -6.07 -1.30
N THR A 132 -13.35 -6.07 -2.46
CA THR A 132 -12.02 -6.64 -2.68
C THR A 132 -11.44 -6.18 -4.02
N CYS A 133 -10.17 -6.47 -4.30
CA CYS A 133 -9.55 -6.30 -5.60
C CYS A 133 -8.52 -7.40 -5.89
N ILE A 134 -8.31 -7.73 -7.16
CA ILE A 134 -7.32 -8.71 -7.64
C ILE A 134 -6.58 -8.17 -8.86
N ILE A 135 -5.31 -8.53 -9.02
CA ILE A 135 -4.59 -8.34 -10.29
C ILE A 135 -5.09 -9.40 -11.29
N ASN A 136 -5.27 -8.99 -12.55
CA ASN A 136 -5.49 -9.88 -13.68
C ASN A 136 -4.65 -9.40 -14.88
N GLY A 137 -3.47 -9.99 -15.08
CA GLY A 137 -2.51 -9.50 -16.07
C GLY A 137 -1.94 -8.13 -15.68
N GLU A 138 -2.08 -7.12 -16.54
CA GLU A 138 -1.70 -5.73 -16.24
C GLU A 138 -2.86 -4.93 -15.58
N ASP A 139 -4.07 -5.49 -15.47
CA ASP A 139 -5.25 -4.85 -14.88
C ASP A 139 -5.41 -5.07 -13.36
N LEU A 140 -6.00 -4.10 -12.67
CA LEU A 140 -6.51 -4.23 -11.29
C LEU A 140 -8.04 -4.26 -11.28
N LEU A 141 -8.62 -5.45 -11.09
CA LEU A 141 -10.06 -5.62 -11.00
C LEU A 141 -10.54 -5.25 -9.58
N VAL A 142 -11.48 -4.31 -9.47
CA VAL A 142 -12.02 -3.82 -8.19
C VAL A 142 -13.50 -4.18 -8.08
N PHE A 143 -13.86 -4.88 -7.01
CA PHE A 143 -15.23 -5.32 -6.73
C PHE A 143 -15.86 -4.47 -5.62
N THR A 144 -17.13 -4.13 -5.82
CA THR A 144 -17.88 -3.24 -4.93
C THR A 144 -19.18 -3.86 -4.42
N MET A 145 -19.76 -3.23 -3.40
CA MET A 145 -21.15 -3.37 -2.97
C MET A 145 -21.92 -2.09 -3.33
#